data_AF-A0A6G0EHS6-F1
#
_entry.id   AF-A0A6G0EHS6-F1
#
_cell.length_a   1.000
_cell.length_b   1.000
_cell.length_c   1.000
_cell.angle_alpha   90.00
_cell.angle_beta   90.00
_cell.angle_gamma   90.00
#
_symmetry.space_group_name_H-M   'P 1'
#
loop_
_entity.id
_entity.type
_entity.pdbx_description
1 polymer ?
#
loop_
_entity_poly.entity_id
_entity_poly.type
_entity_poly.pdbx_seq_one_letter_code
_entity_poly.pdbx_strand_id
1 'polypeptide(L)'
;MSDGGRPATEQDAGEGEDPGEVDWEMAPDSDAEFPADPEKMAFIREIADDVYGDSSESRQVSAILYRVSDLYDPDGDTSPEEIYLNVRHIMDIKAQGGLDR
;
A
#
# COMPACT_ATOMS: atom_id res chain seq x y z
N MET A 1 14.13 -60.93 -12.35
CA MET A 1 15.16 -59.89 -12.15
C MET A 1 14.60 -58.65 -12.84
N SER A 2 13.60 -57.97 -12.30
CA SER A 2 13.61 -57.11 -11.10
C SER A 2 14.52 -55.90 -11.28
N ASP A 3 13.92 -54.75 -10.95
CA ASP A 3 14.47 -53.42 -10.69
C ASP A 3 14.70 -52.53 -11.93
N GLY A 4 14.17 -51.31 -12.03
CA GLY A 4 13.57 -50.47 -11.00
C GLY A 4 14.08 -49.04 -11.23
N GLY A 5 13.22 -48.14 -11.70
CA GLY A 5 13.60 -46.75 -11.97
C GLY A 5 12.38 -45.91 -12.34
N ARG A 6 11.64 -45.49 -11.31
CA ARG A 6 10.44 -44.65 -11.39
C ARG A 6 10.73 -43.33 -12.14
N PRO A 7 9.82 -42.81 -12.98
CA PRO A 7 9.78 -41.37 -13.21
C PRO A 7 9.14 -40.73 -11.97
N ALA A 8 9.96 -40.09 -11.14
CA ALA A 8 9.55 -38.89 -10.41
C ALA A 8 9.94 -37.72 -11.33
N THR A 9 9.12 -36.72 -11.60
CA THR A 9 8.16 -36.09 -10.71
C THR A 9 7.10 -35.47 -11.59
N GLU A 10 5.82 -35.64 -11.23
CA GLU A 10 4.79 -34.65 -11.52
C GLU A 10 5.37 -33.28 -11.13
N GLN A 11 5.70 -32.44 -12.12
CA GLN A 11 5.73 -31.01 -11.85
C GLN A 11 4.28 -30.61 -11.70
N ASP A 12 3.91 -30.70 -10.42
CA ASP A 12 2.82 -30.04 -9.75
C ASP A 12 2.43 -28.77 -10.48
N ALA A 13 1.13 -28.70 -10.78
CA ALA A 13 0.52 -27.60 -11.48
C ALA A 13 0.91 -26.29 -10.78
N GLY A 14 1.44 -25.34 -11.53
CA GLY A 14 1.38 -23.94 -11.11
C GLY A 14 -0.10 -23.59 -10.95
N GLU A 15 -0.59 -23.68 -9.71
CA GLU A 15 -1.85 -23.10 -9.28
C GLU A 15 -1.81 -21.63 -9.69
N GLY A 16 -2.88 -21.21 -10.36
CA GLY A 16 -2.88 -20.08 -11.26
C GLY A 16 -2.44 -18.79 -10.61
N GLU A 17 -1.46 -18.14 -11.23
CA GLU A 17 -1.35 -16.68 -11.17
C GLU A 17 -2.71 -16.13 -11.63
N ASP A 18 -3.49 -15.60 -10.68
CA ASP A 18 -4.62 -14.74 -11.03
C ASP A 18 -4.00 -13.55 -11.79
N PRO A 19 -4.34 -13.33 -13.08
CA PRO A 19 -3.79 -12.22 -13.84
C PRO A 19 -4.18 -10.83 -13.27
N GLY A 20 -4.97 -10.77 -12.19
CA GLY A 20 -5.23 -9.58 -11.38
C GLY A 20 -4.44 -9.46 -10.07
N GLU A 21 -3.75 -10.50 -9.60
CA GLU A 21 -2.88 -10.43 -8.42
C GLU A 21 -1.52 -9.87 -8.84
N VAL A 22 -1.41 -8.55 -8.81
CA VAL A 22 -0.10 -7.92 -8.92
C VAL A 22 0.68 -8.30 -7.67
N ASP A 23 1.89 -8.82 -7.84
CA ASP A 23 2.78 -9.19 -6.73
C ASP A 23 3.29 -7.91 -6.04
N TRP A 24 2.52 -7.44 -5.07
CA TRP A 24 2.72 -6.16 -4.38
C TRP A 24 3.78 -6.21 -3.27
N GLU A 25 4.37 -7.37 -2.98
CA GLU A 25 5.64 -7.46 -2.21
C GLU A 25 6.81 -6.85 -3.02
N MET A 26 6.60 -6.57 -4.31
CA MET A 26 7.51 -5.84 -5.20
C MET A 26 7.17 -4.34 -5.33
N ALA A 27 6.39 -3.75 -4.41
CA ALA A 27 6.33 -2.29 -4.34
C ALA A 27 7.79 -1.81 -4.24
N PRO A 28 8.29 -1.02 -5.21
CA PRO A 28 9.71 -0.70 -5.24
C PRO A 28 10.08 -0.08 -3.90
N ASP A 29 11.17 -0.54 -3.29
CA ASP A 29 11.90 0.27 -2.32
C ASP A 29 12.05 1.63 -2.98
N SER A 30 11.23 2.57 -2.54
CA SER A 30 11.18 3.86 -3.17
C SER A 30 12.47 4.55 -2.72
N ASP A 31 13.53 4.45 -3.52
CA ASP A 31 14.79 5.19 -3.36
C ASP A 31 14.59 6.73 -3.41
N ALA A 32 13.34 7.19 -3.36
CA ALA A 32 12.97 8.58 -3.25
C ALA A 32 13.32 9.11 -1.85
N GLU A 33 14.26 10.05 -1.82
CA GLU A 33 14.57 10.83 -0.63
C GLU A 33 13.54 11.95 -0.46
N PHE A 34 13.03 12.11 0.76
CA PHE A 34 12.14 13.20 1.16
C PHE A 34 12.89 14.09 2.15
N PRO A 35 13.65 15.09 1.68
CA PRO A 35 14.30 16.03 2.57
C PRO A 35 13.24 16.83 3.34
N ALA A 36 13.53 17.12 4.62
CA ALA A 36 12.67 17.93 5.46
C ALA A 36 12.31 19.24 4.77
N ASP A 37 11.01 19.50 4.63
CA ASP A 37 10.47 20.63 3.90
C ASP A 37 9.17 21.11 4.57
N PRO A 38 9.27 21.94 5.62
CA PRO A 38 8.11 22.41 6.38
C PRO A 38 7.11 23.22 5.54
N GLU A 39 7.59 23.90 4.48
CA GLU A 39 6.71 24.66 3.57
C GLU A 39 5.86 23.71 2.74
N LYS A 40 6.46 22.65 2.17
CA LYS A 40 5.72 21.64 1.43
C LYS A 40 4.80 20.83 2.33
N MET A 41 5.24 20.47 3.54
CA MET A 41 4.39 19.83 4.55
C MET A 41 3.15 20.69 4.82
N ALA A 42 3.32 21.98 5.12
CA ALA A 42 2.21 22.89 5.41
C ALA A 42 1.26 23.03 4.21
N PHE A 43 1.81 23.13 2.99
CA PHE A 43 1.01 23.24 1.77
C PHE A 43 0.17 21.99 1.50
N ILE A 44 0.73 20.79 1.71
CA ILE A 44 -0.04 19.54 1.57
C ILE A 44 -1.16 19.47 2.62
N ARG A 45 -0.90 19.95 3.85
CA ARG A 45 -1.91 20.00 4.92
C ARG A 45 -3.04 20.98 4.60
N GLU A 46 -2.73 22.14 4.02
CA GLU A 46 -3.74 23.08 3.51
C GLU A 46 -4.65 22.41 2.47
N ILE A 47 -4.07 21.68 1.51
CA ILE A 47 -4.86 20.92 0.53
C ILE A 47 -5.68 19.82 1.21
N ALA A 48 -5.12 19.14 2.21
CA ALA A 48 -5.82 18.10 2.96
C ALA A 48 -7.05 18.66 3.69
N ASP A 49 -6.95 19.88 4.22
CA ASP A 49 -8.06 20.59 4.85
C ASP A 49 -9.12 21.01 3.83
N ASP A 50 -8.72 21.52 2.66
CA ASP A 50 -9.64 21.89 1.58
C ASP A 50 -10.42 20.70 1.01
N VAL A 51 -9.79 19.52 0.95
CA VAL A 51 -10.41 18.27 0.48
C VAL A 51 -11.33 17.66 1.53
N TYR A 52 -11.17 18.02 2.81
CA TYR A 52 -11.96 17.45 3.89
C TYR A 52 -13.45 17.83 3.75
N GLY A 53 -14.30 16.82 3.60
CA GLY A 53 -15.73 16.99 3.42
C GLY A 53 -16.59 16.02 4.25
N ASP A 54 -17.87 15.94 3.90
CA ASP A 54 -18.83 15.12 4.65
C ASP A 54 -18.84 13.64 4.27
N SER A 55 -18.30 13.28 3.09
CA SER A 55 -18.26 11.90 2.63
C SER A 55 -17.10 11.12 3.27
N SER A 56 -17.29 9.81 3.44
CA SER A 56 -16.24 8.93 3.96
C SER A 56 -14.99 8.93 3.07
N GLU A 57 -15.20 9.13 1.77
CA GLU A 57 -14.20 9.19 0.72
C GLU A 57 -13.38 10.47 0.84
N SER A 58 -14.03 11.63 1.00
CA SER A 58 -13.33 12.91 1.16
C SER A 58 -12.44 12.92 2.41
N ARG A 59 -12.94 12.39 3.52
CA ARG A 59 -12.17 12.25 4.77
C ARG A 59 -11.00 11.28 4.61
N GLN A 60 -11.19 10.19 3.87
CA GLN A 60 -10.10 9.26 3.59
C GLN A 60 -9.01 9.91 2.73
N VAL A 61 -9.37 10.63 1.66
CA VAL A 61 -8.38 11.32 0.82
C VAL A 61 -7.63 12.38 1.63
N SER A 62 -8.34 13.16 2.45
CA SER A 62 -7.71 14.10 3.38
C SER A 62 -6.71 13.42 4.31
N ALA A 63 -7.08 12.29 4.93
CA ALA A 63 -6.19 11.53 5.81
C ALA A 63 -4.94 11.00 5.08
N ILE A 64 -5.07 10.58 3.82
CA ILE A 64 -3.92 10.17 2.99
C ILE A 64 -2.98 11.36 2.76
N LEU A 65 -3.53 12.52 2.41
CA LEU A 65 -2.73 13.74 2.18
C LEU A 65 -1.98 14.16 3.45
N TYR A 66 -2.62 14.08 4.61
CA TYR A 66 -1.95 14.30 5.90
C TYR A 66 -0.75 13.36 6.08
N ARG A 67 -0.93 12.07 5.81
CA ARG A 67 0.16 11.09 5.95
C ARG A 67 1.29 11.30 4.93
N VAL A 68 0.96 11.73 3.72
CA VAL A 68 1.95 12.13 2.71
C VAL A 68 2.70 13.39 3.16
N SER A 69 2.05 14.32 3.87
CA SER A 69 2.71 15.50 4.41
C SER A 69 3.82 15.15 5.42
N ASP A 70 3.63 14.05 6.17
CA ASP A 70 4.57 13.60 7.20
C ASP A 70 5.90 13.09 6.61
N LEU A 71 5.96 12.81 5.30
CA LEU A 71 7.22 12.53 4.60
C LEU A 71 8.18 13.73 4.63
N TYR A 72 7.68 14.95 4.81
CA TYR A 72 8.46 16.17 4.83
C TYR A 72 8.66 16.74 6.24
N ASP A 73 8.18 16.03 7.27
CA ASP A 73 8.34 16.42 8.67
C ASP A 73 9.80 16.17 9.12
N PRO A 74 10.54 17.21 9.59
CA PRO A 74 11.91 17.04 10.07
C PRO A 74 12.04 16.08 11.27
N ASP A 75 10.97 15.90 12.04
CA ASP A 75 10.94 15.03 13.22
C ASP A 75 10.18 13.71 12.96
N GLY A 76 9.70 13.50 11.72
CA GLY A 76 8.91 12.35 11.32
C GLY A 76 9.74 11.13 10.91
N ASP A 77 9.17 9.93 11.09
CA ASP A 77 9.74 8.64 10.66
C ASP A 77 8.80 7.91 9.70
N THR A 78 8.05 8.67 8.88
CA THR A 78 7.09 8.11 7.94
C THR A 78 7.80 7.69 6.66
N SER A 79 7.51 6.48 6.15
CA SER A 79 8.00 6.01 4.86
C SER A 79 6.88 5.97 3.80
N PRO A 80 7.20 6.10 2.50
CA PRO A 80 6.23 5.90 1.42
C PRO A 80 5.58 4.51 1.45
N GLU A 81 6.35 3.48 1.80
CA GLU A 81 5.87 2.12 1.96
C GLU A 81 4.80 2.02 3.05
N GLU A 82 5.04 2.64 4.21
CA GLU A 82 4.10 2.65 5.33
C GLU A 82 2.78 3.34 4.96
N ILE A 83 2.84 4.40 4.15
CA ILE A 83 1.65 5.08 3.60
C ILE A 83 0.91 4.14 2.66
N TYR A 84 1.61 3.52 1.72
CA TYR A 84 1.00 2.61 0.74
C TYR A 84 0.31 1.41 1.42
N LEU A 85 1.00 0.72 2.33
CA LEU A 85 0.46 -0.42 3.05
C LEU A 85 -0.79 -0.03 3.86
N ASN A 86 -0.79 1.16 4.48
CA ASN A 86 -1.96 1.67 5.19
C ASN A 86 -3.16 1.88 4.25
N VAL A 87 -2.95 2.54 3.10
CA VAL A 87 -4.02 2.79 2.12
C VAL A 87 -4.57 1.49 1.56
N ARG A 88 -3.69 0.57 1.16
CA ARG A 88 -4.07 -0.75 0.64
C ARG A 88 -4.94 -1.50 1.65
N HIS A 89 -4.49 -1.58 2.90
CA HIS A 89 -5.25 -2.25 3.95
C HIS A 89 -6.66 -1.70 4.12
N ILE A 90 -6.82 -0.36 4.08
CA ILE A 90 -8.15 0.26 4.18
C ILE A 90 -9.02 -0.10 2.96
N MET A 91 -8.45 -0.12 1.75
CA MET A 91 -9.19 -0.51 0.55
C MET A 91 -9.61 -1.98 0.58
N ASP A 92 -8.75 -2.87 1.08
CA ASP A 92 -9.06 -4.30 1.23
C ASP A 92 -10.22 -4.50 2.21
N ILE A 93 -10.22 -3.80 3.35
CA ILE A 93 -11.33 -3.81 4.31
C ILE A 93 -12.62 -3.29 3.67
N LYS A 94 -12.54 -2.19 2.90
CA LYS A 94 -13.71 -1.62 2.21
C LYS A 94 -14.27 -2.58 1.16
N ALA A 95 -13.42 -3.25 0.39
CA ALA A 95 -13.83 -4.28 -0.57
C ALA A 95 -14.53 -5.47 0.13
N GLN A 96 -14.10 -5.78 1.36
CA GLN A 96 -14.72 -6.77 2.24
C GLN A 96 -15.93 -6.24 3.03
N GLY A 97 -16.54 -5.12 2.64
CA GLY A 97 -17.78 -4.63 3.25
C GLY A 97 -17.62 -3.90 4.60
N GLY A 98 -16.39 -3.52 4.97
CA GLY A 98 -16.10 -2.78 6.20
C GLY A 98 -15.71 -3.65 7.39
N LEU A 99 -15.41 -3.00 8.52
CA LEU A 99 -14.97 -3.66 9.76
C LEU A 99 -16.10 -4.38 10.52
N ASP A 100 -17.37 -4.08 10.18
CA ASP A 100 -18.56 -4.49 10.93
C ASP A 100 -19.31 -5.69 10.30
N ARG A 101 -18.59 -6.59 9.62
CA ARG A 101 -19.15 -7.91 9.30
C ARG A 101 -19.16 -8.83 10.50
#